data_AF-A0A418Y793-F1
#
_entry.id   AF-A0A418Y793-F1
#
_cell.length_a   1.000
_cell.length_b   1.000
_cell.length_c   1.000
_cell.angle_alpha   90.00
_cell.angle_beta   90.00
_cell.angle_gamma   90.00
#
_symmetry.space_group_name_H-M   'P 1'
#
loop_
_entity.id
_entity.type
_entity.pdbx_description
1 polymer ?
#
loop_
_entity_poly.entity_id
_entity_poly.type
_entity_poly.pdbx_seq_one_letter_code
_entity_poly.pdbx_strand_id
1 'polypeptide(L)' 'AQPNLPDDWAGGFLCPCHGSTFDLAGRVYKNKPAPDNLEVPRHMFVGDSRLIIGKDEKGDA' A
#
# COMPACT_ATOMS: atom_id res chain seq x y z
N ALA A 1 -9.31 2.96 -19.70
CA ALA A 1 -9.72 2.91 -18.27
C ALA A 1 -9.29 1.57 -17.69
N GLN A 2 -8.86 1.54 -16.42
CA GLN A 2 -8.69 0.28 -15.69
C GLN A 2 -10.09 -0.27 -15.39
N PRO A 3 -10.43 -1.53 -15.76
CA PRO A 3 -11.72 -2.10 -15.42
C PRO A 3 -11.95 -2.00 -13.91
N ASN A 4 -13.14 -1.56 -13.50
CA ASN A 4 -13.57 -1.41 -12.10
C ASN A 4 -13.03 -0.17 -11.34
N LEU A 5 -12.47 0.82 -12.04
CA LEU A 5 -12.23 2.15 -11.49
C LEU A 5 -13.03 3.20 -12.26
N PRO A 6 -13.49 4.27 -11.59
CA PRO A 6 -14.13 5.38 -12.28
C PRO A 6 -13.11 6.13 -13.15
N ASP A 7 -13.59 6.80 -14.20
CA ASP A 7 -12.71 7.49 -15.16
C ASP A 7 -11.92 8.64 -14.53
N ASP A 8 -12.41 9.20 -13.41
CA ASP A 8 -11.79 10.27 -12.63
C ASP A 8 -10.97 9.75 -11.44
N TRP A 9 -10.54 8.47 -11.46
CA TRP A 9 -9.75 7.90 -10.38
C TRP A 9 -8.46 8.68 -10.10
N ALA A 10 -8.39 9.29 -8.91
CA ALA A 10 -7.26 10.13 -8.50
C ALA A 10 -5.93 9.39 -8.29
N GLY A 11 -5.94 8.05 -8.36
CA GLY A 11 -4.76 7.19 -8.16
C GLY A 11 -4.81 6.40 -6.86
N GLY A 12 -3.85 5.49 -6.70
CA GLY A 12 -3.81 4.52 -5.60
C GLY A 12 -3.78 3.09 -6.12
N PHE A 13 -4.31 2.16 -5.33
CA PHE A 13 -4.22 0.72 -5.61
C PHE A 13 -5.60 0.08 -5.67
N LEU A 14 -5.76 -0.91 -6.54
CA LEU A 14 -6.95 -1.74 -6.68
C LEU A 14 -6.59 -3.20 -6.42
N CYS A 15 -7.33 -3.85 -5.52
CA CYS A 15 -7.35 -5.31 -5.41
C CYS A 15 -8.48 -5.86 -6.31
N PRO A 16 -8.17 -6.47 -7.46
CA PRO A 16 -9.18 -6.91 -8.43
C PRO A 16 -10.00 -8.11 -7.96
N CYS A 17 -9.58 -8.81 -6.90
CA CYS A 17 -10.27 -10.00 -6.40
C CYS A 17 -11.66 -9.66 -5.82
N HIS A 18 -11.77 -8.56 -5.06
CA HIS A 18 -13.00 -8.17 -4.37
C HIS A 18 -13.31 -6.66 -4.47
N GLY A 19 -12.54 -5.91 -5.27
CA GLY A 19 -12.79 -4.49 -5.55
C GLY A 19 -12.41 -3.51 -4.43
N SER A 20 -11.56 -3.94 -3.48
CA SER A 20 -11.00 -3.03 -2.47
C SER A 20 -10.09 -2.01 -3.16
N THR A 21 -10.27 -0.74 -2.83
CA THR A 21 -9.42 0.35 -3.30
C THR A 21 -8.66 0.95 -2.12
N PHE A 22 -7.45 1.40 -2.40
CA PHE A 22 -6.57 2.05 -1.45
C PHE A 22 -6.07 3.36 -2.04
N ASP A 23 -5.84 4.36 -1.20
CA ASP A 23 -5.23 5.60 -1.65
C ASP A 23 -3.71 5.41 -1.91
N LEU A 24 -3.04 6.49 -2.33
CA LEU A 24 -1.60 6.47 -2.62
C LEU A 24 -0.71 6.17 -1.39
N ALA A 25 -1.24 6.32 -0.18
CA ALA A 25 -0.55 5.95 1.06
C ALA A 25 -0.86 4.51 1.50
N GLY A 26 -1.60 3.74 0.69
CA GLY A 26 -1.99 2.37 0.99
C GLY A 26 -3.14 2.27 2.01
N ARG A 27 -3.85 3.36 2.30
CA ARG A 27 -5.00 3.32 3.23
C ARG A 27 -6.25 2.86 2.52
N VAL A 28 -6.98 1.93 3.13
CA VAL A 28 -8.23 1.41 2.55
C VAL A 28 -9.32 2.48 2.58
N TYR A 29 -10.06 2.62 1.48
CA TYR A 29 -11.24 3.48 1.48
C TYR A 29 -12.36 2.85 2.32
N LYS A 30 -13.20 3.71 2.93
CA LYS A 30 -14.37 3.25 3.68
C LYS A 30 -15.27 2.36 2.82
N ASN A 31 -15.94 1.41 3.47
CA ASN A 31 -16.90 0.47 2.88
C ASN A 31 -16.28 -0.45 1.80
N LYS A 32 -15.01 -0.83 1.94
CA LYS A 32 -14.36 -1.84 1.11
C LYS A 32 -14.18 -3.15 1.89
N PRO A 33 -14.10 -4.31 1.19
CA PRO A 33 -13.94 -5.61 1.86
C PRO A 33 -12.62 -5.79 2.61
N ALA A 34 -11.56 -5.08 2.23
CA ALA A 34 -10.30 -5.15 2.93
C ALA A 34 -10.47 -4.58 4.36
N PRO A 35 -10.13 -5.36 5.40
CA PRO A 35 -10.37 -4.94 6.78
C PRO A 35 -9.40 -3.85 7.23
N ASP A 36 -8.21 -3.83 6.66
CA ASP A 36 -7.08 -3.01 7.11
C ASP A 36 -6.40 -2.28 5.94
N ASN A 37 -5.56 -1.31 6.28
CA ASN A 37 -4.64 -0.67 5.35
C ASN A 37 -3.55 -1.65 4.90
N LEU A 38 -2.88 -1.35 3.80
CA LEU A 38 -1.69 -2.11 3.38
C LEU A 38 -0.62 -2.05 4.46
N GLU A 39 -0.01 -3.21 4.76
CA GLU A 39 1.04 -3.30 5.76
C GLU A 39 2.26 -2.48 5.32
N VAL A 40 2.81 -1.71 6.28
CA VAL A 40 4.10 -1.06 6.10
C VAL A 40 5.15 -1.98 6.75
N PRO A 41 5.94 -2.72 5.97
CA PRO A 41 6.92 -3.63 6.54
C PRO A 41 8.01 -2.83 7.26
N ARG A 42 8.63 -3.45 8.27
CA ARG A 42 9.84 -2.89 8.90
C ARG A 42 10.91 -2.66 7.83
N HIS A 43 11.53 -1.49 7.85
CA HIS A 43 12.54 -1.11 6.87
C HIS A 43 13.51 -0.08 7.45
N MET A 44 14.70 0.00 6.87
CA MET A 44 15.69 1.02 7.20
C MET A 44 16.40 1.53 5.94
N PHE A 45 16.73 2.82 5.92
CA PHE A 45 17.59 3.39 4.90
C PHE A 45 19.06 3.04 5.18
N VAL A 46 19.77 2.61 4.15
CA VAL A 46 21.22 2.29 4.21
C VAL A 46 22.06 3.26 3.35
N GLY A 47 21.42 4.33 2.87
CA GLY A 47 21.99 5.41 2.08
C GLY A 47 20.86 6.22 1.43
N ASP A 48 21.23 7.28 0.70
CA ASP A 48 20.27 8.25 0.16
C ASP A 48 19.26 7.65 -0.84
N SER A 49 19.64 6.56 -1.51
CA SER A 49 18.82 5.93 -2.54
C SER A 49 18.66 4.41 -2.35
N ARG A 50 18.96 3.89 -1.14
CA ARG A 50 18.90 2.45 -0.84
C ARG A 50 18.25 2.23 0.51
N LEU A 51 17.32 1.28 0.55
CA LEU A 51 16.70 0.79 1.78
C LEU A 51 16.71 -0.74 1.81
N ILE A 52 16.62 -1.30 3.00
CA ILE A 52 16.44 -2.73 3.26
C ILE A 52 15.06 -2.93 3.89
N ILE A 53 14.29 -3.87 3.35
CA ILE A 53 13.03 -4.34 3.93
C ILE A 53 13.35 -5.52 4.86
N GLY A 54 12.70 -5.58 6.03
CA GLY A 54 12.90 -6.62 7.04
C GLY A 54 13.95 -6.27 8.09
N LYS A 55 14.30 -4.99 8.26
CA LYS A 55 15.28 -4.55 9.27
C LYS A 55 14.94 -3.16 9.81
N ASP A 56 15.22 -2.90 11.08
CA ASP A 56 15.10 -1.57 11.72
C ASP A 56 16.21 -1.33 12.76
N GLU A 57 16.10 -0.26 13.57
CA GLU A 57 17.06 0.08 14.64
C GLU A 57 17.21 -1.01 15.71
N LYS A 58 16.25 -1.94 15.80
CA LYS A 58 16.25 -3.05 16.76
C LYS A 58 16.81 -4.35 16.17
N GLY A 59 17.22 -4.34 14.90
CA GLY A 59 17.81 -5.48 14.21
C GLY A 59 16.91 -6.04 13.11
N ASP A 60 17.10 -7.33 12.80
CA ASP A 60 16.33 -8.02 11.77
C ASP A 60 14.89 -8.28 12.25
N ALA A 61 13.97 -8.28 11.29
CA ALA A 61 12.54 -8.44 11.55
C ALA A 61 12.15 -9.87 11.92
#